data_AF-A0A132B1Y6-F1
#
_entry.id   AF-A0A132B1Y6-F1
#
_cell.length_a   1.000
_cell.length_b   1.000
_cell.length_c   1.000
_cell.angle_alpha   90.00
_cell.angle_beta   90.00
_cell.angle_gamma   90.00
#
_symmetry.space_group_name_H-M   'P 1'
#
loop_
_entity.id
_entity.type
_entity.pdbx_description
1 polymer ?
#
loop_
_entity_poly.entity_id
_entity_poly.type
_entity_poly.pdbx_seq_one_letter_code
_entity_poly.pdbx_strand_id
1 'polypeptide(L)'
;MVTINVGTETKQTFLVHNELLALYSEYFHDVFSGRIKQEVKEEVKQETKPKIKQEAKEETTRDAVRQGNAVDLVRQLGSPSPEPRSFVDLSGDPMHLDNKSIGASLRPSRPNISDEPKSYNLPNIKPSQFAQFVSYIYAGRIIDAFEPLIMATENNSVEALWYVGQTLRSPSFQNNLLEGLRTSQPVKSGDWPSVEDIEIVYDLEKKPEPGVGNGGESLFKKFSIHCLAANNPFDRYEVESSEGQGWNKLMFDKEKEVFKDFILAGNRWDTKPWEDKERGKYMVDEDSLEERWERMILARRGEGGVKKAAAAGDVGAKLEEEHLEAEKKRLGYARWGGQDFEIEIEDSDE
;
A
#
# COMPACT_ATOMS: atom_id res chain seq x y z
N MET A 1 11.49 13.23 -5.41
CA MET A 1 11.69 12.18 -4.37
C MET A 1 11.38 12.78 -3.01
N VAL A 2 10.75 12.01 -2.13
CA VAL A 2 10.35 12.38 -0.78
C VAL A 2 10.78 11.30 0.21
N THR A 3 10.96 11.71 1.46
CA THR A 3 11.34 10.83 2.57
C THR A 3 10.08 10.43 3.34
N ILE A 4 9.81 9.14 3.49
CA ILE A 4 8.68 8.62 4.28
C ILE A 4 9.23 7.84 5.48
N ASN A 5 8.93 8.30 6.69
CA ASN A 5 9.27 7.58 7.92
C ASN A 5 8.05 6.76 8.37
N VAL A 6 8.24 5.45 8.53
CA VAL A 6 7.16 4.50 8.80
C VAL A 6 7.40 3.78 10.11
N GLY A 7 6.33 3.57 10.89
CA GLY A 7 6.36 2.87 12.17
C GLY A 7 6.60 3.78 13.38
N THR A 8 6.22 3.29 14.56
CA THR A 8 6.41 3.97 15.85
C THR A 8 7.71 3.53 16.55
N GLU A 9 7.90 2.21 16.71
CA GLU A 9 9.02 1.63 17.48
C GLU A 9 10.28 1.47 16.63
N THR A 10 10.13 0.93 15.42
CA THR A 10 11.22 0.73 14.45
C THR A 10 11.01 1.67 13.28
N LYS A 11 11.23 2.97 13.50
CA LYS A 11 11.15 3.98 12.44
C LYS A 11 12.09 3.58 11.30
N GLN A 12 11.52 3.23 10.14
CA GLN A 12 12.28 2.99 8.91
C GLN A 12 12.01 4.11 7.91
N THR A 13 13.03 4.46 7.15
CA THR A 13 12.97 5.54 6.19
C THR A 13 12.97 4.99 4.76
N PHE A 14 11.98 5.41 3.98
CA PHE A 14 11.81 5.05 2.58
C PHE A 14 12.02 6.29 1.72
N LEU A 15 12.80 6.16 0.64
CA LEU A 15 12.96 7.20 -0.37
C LEU A 15 12.09 6.84 -1.58
N VAL A 16 11.07 7.65 -1.86
CA VAL A 16 10.03 7.32 -2.84
C VAL A 16 9.78 8.49 -3.80
N HIS A 17 9.40 8.21 -5.05
CA HIS A 17 8.94 9.25 -5.98
C HIS A 17 7.57 9.79 -5.55
N ASN A 18 7.49 11.10 -5.35
CA ASN A 18 6.25 11.79 -4.97
C ASN A 18 5.17 11.63 -6.04
N GLU A 19 5.56 11.58 -7.31
CA GLU A 19 4.64 11.39 -8.43
C GLU A 19 3.98 10.02 -8.36
N LEU A 20 4.74 8.95 -8.06
CA LEU A 20 4.18 7.60 -7.93
C LEU A 20 3.27 7.49 -6.69
N LEU A 21 3.68 8.07 -5.56
CA LEU A 21 2.82 8.08 -4.37
C LEU A 21 1.50 8.80 -4.65
N ALA A 22 1.52 9.99 -5.26
CA ALA A 22 0.29 10.72 -5.58
C ALA A 22 -0.57 10.02 -6.64
N LEU A 23 0.05 9.31 -7.59
CA LEU A 23 -0.69 8.58 -8.63
C LEU A 23 -1.48 7.40 -8.04
N TYR A 24 -0.85 6.66 -7.13
CA TYR A 24 -1.43 5.43 -6.58
C TYR A 24 -2.16 5.63 -5.24
N SER A 25 -2.00 6.76 -4.56
CA SER A 25 -2.60 7.05 -3.25
C SER A 25 -3.20 8.44 -3.22
N GLU A 26 -4.52 8.50 -3.03
CA GLU A 26 -5.23 9.76 -2.91
C GLU A 26 -4.85 10.53 -1.64
N TYR A 27 -4.48 9.79 -0.57
CA TYR A 27 -3.89 10.37 0.63
C TYR A 27 -2.64 11.19 0.29
N PHE A 28 -1.68 10.60 -0.43
CA PHE A 28 -0.45 11.31 -0.80
C PHE A 28 -0.69 12.42 -1.81
N HIS A 29 -1.64 12.25 -2.73
CA HIS A 29 -2.08 13.32 -3.61
C HIS A 29 -2.53 14.56 -2.81
N ASP A 30 -3.43 14.37 -1.85
CA ASP A 30 -3.97 15.46 -1.04
C ASP A 30 -2.93 16.08 -0.09
N VAL A 31 -2.02 15.26 0.45
CA VAL A 31 -0.90 15.72 1.27
C VAL A 31 0.06 16.58 0.44
N PHE A 32 0.41 16.18 -0.79
CA PHE A 32 1.34 16.93 -1.64
C PHE A 32 0.71 18.17 -2.26
N SER A 33 -0.61 18.15 -2.49
CA SER A 33 -1.34 19.33 -2.94
C SER A 33 -1.64 20.33 -1.81
N GLY A 34 -1.27 20.02 -0.56
CA GLY A 34 -1.53 20.87 0.60
C GLY A 34 -2.99 20.90 1.06
N ARG A 35 -3.84 20.00 0.55
CA ARG A 35 -5.24 19.84 0.99
C ARG A 35 -5.32 19.23 2.38
N ILE A 36 -4.38 18.35 2.68
CA ILE A 36 -4.18 17.81 4.04
C ILE A 36 -2.92 18.45 4.60
N LYS A 37 -3.07 19.29 5.62
CA LYS A 37 -1.94 19.73 6.43
C LYS A 37 -1.53 18.55 7.31
N GLN A 38 -0.37 17.96 7.05
CA GLN A 38 0.16 16.98 7.99
C GLN A 38 0.42 17.73 9.30
N GLU A 39 -0.18 17.27 10.40
CA GLU A 39 0.22 17.73 11.73
C GLU A 39 1.65 17.28 11.93
N VAL A 40 2.59 18.16 11.59
CA VAL A 40 3.98 18.01 12.01
C VAL A 40 3.96 18.21 13.51
N LYS A 41 3.71 17.12 14.25
CA LYS A 41 4.12 17.05 15.65
C LYS A 41 5.65 17.09 15.61
N GLU A 42 6.20 18.31 15.67
CA GLU A 42 7.59 18.50 16.03
C GLU A 42 7.77 17.81 17.39
N GLU A 43 8.35 16.61 17.38
CA GLU A 43 8.85 15.99 18.60
C GLU A 43 9.87 16.97 19.19
N VAL A 44 9.41 17.67 20.22
CA VAL A 44 10.12 18.58 21.11
C VAL A 44 11.56 18.11 21.29
N LYS A 45 12.50 18.99 20.91
CA LYS A 45 13.93 18.88 21.24
C LYS A 45 14.09 18.42 22.68
N GLN A 46 14.67 17.24 22.88
CA GLN A 46 15.07 16.75 24.19
C GLN A 46 15.99 17.78 24.85
N GLU A 47 15.46 18.50 25.85
CA GLU A 47 16.28 19.20 26.84
C GLU A 47 17.03 18.15 27.67
N THR A 48 18.28 17.90 27.30
CA THR A 48 19.28 17.35 28.22
C THR A 48 19.45 18.28 29.42
N LYS A 49 18.96 17.86 30.59
CA LYS A 49 19.54 18.23 31.88
C LYS A 49 19.74 16.98 32.74
N PRO A 50 20.97 16.71 33.23
CA PRO A 50 21.21 15.62 34.15
C PRO A 50 20.85 16.08 35.57
N LYS A 51 20.02 15.30 36.26
CA LYS A 51 19.96 15.33 37.73
C LYS A 51 20.48 14.01 38.29
N ILE A 52 21.76 14.06 38.62
CA ILE A 52 22.40 13.22 39.61
C ILE A 52 21.71 13.46 40.96
N LYS A 53 21.17 12.40 41.56
CA LYS A 53 21.28 12.11 43.01
C LYS A 53 20.75 10.70 43.28
N GLN A 54 21.69 9.77 43.44
CA GLN A 54 21.52 8.52 44.17
C GLN A 54 22.03 8.73 45.60
N GLU A 55 21.28 8.23 46.57
CA GLU A 55 21.68 7.67 47.88
C GLU A 55 20.45 6.89 48.37
N ALA A 56 20.38 5.56 48.19
CA ALA A 56 21.00 4.48 48.98
C ALA A 56 20.17 4.08 50.23
N LYS A 57 19.64 2.85 50.22
CA LYS A 57 19.78 1.79 51.25
C LYS A 57 18.78 0.64 50.97
N GLU A 58 19.28 -0.56 50.69
CA GLU A 58 19.30 -1.75 51.58
C GLU A 58 17.89 -2.39 51.71
N GLU A 59 17.65 -3.70 51.60
CA GLU A 59 18.47 -4.88 51.88
C GLU A 59 17.67 -6.14 51.44
N THR A 60 18.35 -7.26 51.12
CA THR A 60 18.02 -8.65 51.57
C THR A 60 16.83 -9.35 50.86
N THR A 61 16.88 -10.54 50.24
CA THR A 61 17.77 -11.74 50.20
C THR A 61 17.31 -12.66 49.03
N ARG A 62 18.20 -13.33 48.29
CA ARG A 62 18.50 -14.81 48.27
C ARG A 62 17.26 -15.73 48.19
N ASP A 63 17.16 -16.80 47.39
CA ASP A 63 18.08 -17.74 46.72
C ASP A 63 17.29 -18.40 45.55
N ALA A 64 17.84 -18.60 44.34
CA ALA A 64 18.60 -19.77 43.86
C ALA A 64 17.74 -21.08 43.85
N VAL A 65 17.57 -21.85 42.76
CA VAL A 65 18.58 -22.67 42.06
C VAL A 65 17.90 -23.48 40.93
N ARG A 66 18.56 -23.54 39.75
CA ARG A 66 18.77 -24.62 38.72
C ARG A 66 17.59 -25.55 38.30
N GLN A 67 17.47 -26.05 37.07
CA GLN A 67 18.42 -26.75 36.17
C GLN A 67 17.87 -26.69 34.71
N GLY A 68 18.69 -26.50 33.66
CA GLY A 68 19.18 -27.57 32.75
C GLY A 68 18.19 -27.81 31.57
N ASN A 69 18.53 -27.90 30.29
CA ASN A 69 19.73 -28.35 29.61
C ASN A 69 19.82 -27.76 28.19
N ALA A 70 21.04 -27.49 27.76
CA ALA A 70 21.44 -27.43 26.37
C ALA A 70 21.86 -28.84 25.92
N VAL A 71 21.51 -29.24 24.69
CA VAL A 71 22.19 -30.32 23.97
C VAL A 71 22.35 -29.91 22.51
N ASP A 72 23.60 -29.98 22.08
CA ASP A 72 24.12 -29.83 20.73
C ASP A 72 23.48 -30.79 19.72
N LEU A 73 23.34 -30.34 18.47
CA LEU A 73 23.64 -31.23 17.34
C LEU A 73 24.19 -30.46 16.14
N VAL A 74 25.51 -30.45 16.05
CA VAL A 74 26.29 -30.22 14.83
C VAL A 74 26.29 -31.52 14.02
N ARG A 75 25.86 -31.50 12.75
CA ARG A 75 26.42 -32.42 11.75
C ARG A 75 26.44 -31.84 10.34
N GLN A 76 27.65 -31.82 9.82
CA GLN A 76 28.12 -31.47 8.48
C GLN A 76 27.49 -32.32 7.37
N LEU A 77 27.16 -31.69 6.24
CA LEU A 77 27.33 -32.16 4.85
C LEU A 77 27.41 -30.85 4.02
N GLY A 78 28.51 -30.46 3.38
CA GLY A 78 29.21 -31.16 2.30
C GLY A 78 28.81 -30.52 0.96
N SER A 79 29.56 -29.50 0.52
CA SER A 79 29.43 -28.84 -0.79
C SER A 79 29.70 -29.82 -1.96
N PRO A 80 29.28 -29.51 -3.20
CA PRO A 80 30.17 -28.72 -4.05
C PRO A 80 29.51 -27.66 -4.94
N SER A 81 30.29 -26.59 -5.11
CA SER A 81 30.17 -25.50 -6.07
C SER A 81 30.29 -25.99 -7.52
N PRO A 82 29.45 -25.51 -8.45
CA PRO A 82 29.78 -25.52 -9.87
C PRO A 82 30.50 -24.23 -10.27
N GLU A 83 31.52 -24.39 -11.10
CA GLU A 83 32.45 -23.40 -11.63
C GLU A 83 31.76 -22.36 -12.55
N PRO A 84 32.31 -21.13 -12.65
CA PRO A 84 31.84 -20.13 -13.59
C PRO A 84 32.25 -20.48 -15.03
N ARG A 85 31.26 -20.51 -15.93
CA ARG A 85 31.47 -20.67 -17.37
C ARG A 85 32.17 -19.45 -17.97
N SER A 86 33.13 -19.77 -18.83
CA SER A 86 33.95 -18.87 -19.64
C SER A 86 33.16 -17.82 -20.41
N PHE A 87 33.64 -16.58 -20.30
CA PHE A 87 33.28 -15.42 -21.10
C PHE A 87 33.60 -15.66 -22.58
N VAL A 88 32.67 -15.33 -23.48
CA VAL A 88 32.89 -15.31 -24.92
C VAL A 88 33.45 -13.93 -25.28
N ASP A 89 34.66 -13.94 -25.85
CA ASP A 89 35.36 -12.78 -26.39
C ASP A 89 34.72 -12.39 -27.74
N LEU A 90 34.05 -11.23 -27.76
CA LEU A 90 33.53 -10.59 -28.98
C LEU A 90 34.34 -9.33 -29.25
N SER A 91 35.49 -9.52 -29.89
CA SER A 91 36.24 -8.46 -30.56
C SER A 91 35.49 -8.06 -31.84
N GLY A 92 34.63 -7.05 -31.71
CA GLY A 92 34.03 -6.33 -32.84
C GLY A 92 34.73 -4.98 -33.03
N ASP A 93 35.20 -4.73 -34.25
CA ASP A 93 35.91 -3.52 -34.66
C ASP A 93 35.14 -2.21 -34.33
N PRO A 94 35.85 -1.15 -33.93
CA PRO A 94 35.22 0.14 -33.67
C PRO A 94 34.81 0.82 -34.97
N MET A 95 33.50 0.99 -35.19
CA MET A 95 33.01 1.91 -36.22
C MET A 95 33.35 3.36 -35.84
N HIS A 96 34.17 3.97 -36.69
CA HIS A 96 34.55 5.38 -36.64
C HIS A 96 33.33 6.24 -37.02
N LEU A 97 32.64 6.79 -36.02
CA LEU A 97 31.58 7.79 -36.22
C LEU A 97 32.20 9.20 -36.12
N ASP A 98 32.21 9.90 -37.24
CA ASP A 98 32.59 11.31 -37.33
C ASP A 98 31.61 12.18 -36.53
N ASN A 99 32.05 12.58 -35.34
CA ASN A 99 31.29 13.39 -34.41
C ASN A 99 31.44 14.88 -34.77
N LYS A 100 30.57 15.36 -35.66
CA LYS A 100 30.51 16.77 -36.06
C LYS A 100 29.84 17.57 -34.93
N SER A 101 30.67 18.13 -34.07
CA SER A 101 30.32 19.04 -32.97
C SER A 101 29.44 20.21 -33.45
N ILE A 102 28.15 20.16 -33.11
CA ILE A 102 27.27 21.33 -33.08
C ILE A 102 27.17 21.75 -31.61
N GLY A 103 28.03 22.69 -31.23
CA GLY A 103 28.04 23.29 -29.90
C GLY A 103 26.84 24.21 -29.70
N ALA A 104 25.71 23.64 -29.28
CA ALA A 104 24.70 24.36 -28.52
C ALA A 104 24.76 23.80 -27.09
N SER A 105 25.51 24.49 -26.22
CA SER A 105 25.55 24.19 -24.79
C SER A 105 24.19 24.53 -24.17
N LEU A 106 23.24 23.60 -24.31
CA LEU A 106 22.06 23.49 -23.46
C LEU A 106 22.57 23.11 -22.06
N ARG A 107 22.99 24.11 -21.28
CA ARG A 107 23.06 23.94 -19.83
C ARG A 107 21.61 23.97 -19.37
N PRO A 108 20.99 22.83 -19.00
CA PRO A 108 19.72 22.90 -18.29
C PRO A 108 19.97 23.74 -17.05
N SER A 109 19.26 24.86 -16.96
CA SER A 109 19.20 25.70 -15.77
C SER A 109 18.88 24.79 -14.61
N ARG A 110 19.87 24.50 -13.74
CA ARG A 110 19.61 23.71 -12.53
C ARG A 110 18.56 24.47 -11.75
N PRO A 111 17.37 23.89 -11.50
CA PRO A 111 16.39 24.53 -10.63
C PRO A 111 17.09 24.80 -9.29
N ASN A 112 16.87 26.01 -8.78
CA ASN A 112 17.43 26.45 -7.51
C ASN A 112 16.66 25.71 -6.40
N ILE A 113 17.05 24.46 -6.14
CA ILE A 113 16.44 23.59 -5.12
C ILE A 113 16.97 24.08 -3.77
N SER A 114 16.35 25.12 -3.22
CA SER A 114 16.41 25.40 -1.77
C SER A 114 15.28 24.69 -1.02
N ASP A 115 14.61 23.73 -1.66
CA ASP A 115 13.57 22.94 -1.01
C ASP A 115 14.24 21.89 -0.14
N GLU A 116 14.18 22.11 1.17
CA GLU A 116 14.52 21.08 2.14
C GLU A 116 13.78 19.78 1.78
N PRO A 117 14.44 18.61 1.89
CA PRO A 117 13.84 17.34 1.55
C PRO A 117 12.56 17.13 2.36
N LYS A 118 11.41 17.12 1.68
CA LYS A 118 10.10 16.93 2.32
C LYS A 118 10.05 15.55 2.96
N SER A 119 9.79 15.53 4.27
CA SER A 119 9.68 14.31 5.07
C SER A 119 8.27 14.15 5.62
N TYR A 120 7.71 12.95 5.50
CA TYR A 120 6.36 12.60 5.93
C TYR A 120 6.40 11.41 6.90
N ASN A 121 5.53 11.38 7.91
CA ASN A 121 5.46 10.31 8.89
C ASN A 121 4.17 9.48 8.76
N LEU A 122 4.31 8.15 8.82
CA LEU A 122 3.21 7.17 8.84
C LEU A 122 3.36 6.26 10.08
N PRO A 123 2.97 6.73 11.28
CA PRO A 123 3.19 5.98 12.50
C PRO A 123 2.33 4.71 12.60
N ASN A 124 1.12 4.72 12.02
CA ASN A 124 0.15 3.64 12.17
C ASN A 124 0.34 2.48 11.18
N ILE A 125 1.32 2.59 10.27
CA ILE A 125 1.66 1.56 9.30
C ILE A 125 3.00 0.94 9.70
N LYS A 126 3.10 -0.39 9.66
CA LYS A 126 4.37 -1.07 9.91
C LYS A 126 5.29 -0.93 8.69
N PRO A 127 6.62 -0.82 8.88
CA PRO A 127 7.56 -0.72 7.76
C PRO A 127 7.43 -1.83 6.72
N SER A 128 7.21 -3.08 7.15
CA SER A 128 7.06 -4.22 6.25
C SER A 128 5.82 -4.09 5.36
N GLN A 129 4.71 -3.59 5.90
CA GLN A 129 3.47 -3.38 5.17
C GLN A 129 3.62 -2.23 4.16
N PHE A 130 4.29 -1.15 4.55
CA PHE A 130 4.58 -0.05 3.62
C PHE A 130 5.55 -0.48 2.52
N ALA A 131 6.53 -1.34 2.82
CA ALA A 131 7.42 -1.90 1.80
C ALA A 131 6.65 -2.71 0.74
N GLN A 132 5.58 -3.42 1.12
CA GLN A 132 4.70 -4.11 0.17
C GLN A 132 3.95 -3.13 -0.74
N PHE A 133 3.43 -2.03 -0.16
CA PHE A 133 2.83 -0.95 -0.94
C PHE A 133 3.84 -0.30 -1.92
N VAL A 134 5.07 -0.04 -1.46
CA VAL A 134 6.15 0.49 -2.31
C VAL A 134 6.50 -0.51 -3.42
N SER A 135 6.60 -1.80 -3.14
CA SER A 135 6.80 -2.79 -4.21
C SER A 135 5.68 -2.74 -5.25
N TYR A 136 4.43 -2.66 -4.79
CA TYR A 136 3.29 -2.58 -5.69
C TYR A 136 3.36 -1.39 -6.64
N ILE A 137 3.63 -0.18 -6.14
CA ILE A 137 3.65 1.02 -7.00
C ILE A 137 4.82 1.05 -8.00
N TYR A 138 5.93 0.35 -7.72
CA TYR A 138 7.08 0.30 -8.63
C TYR A 138 7.07 -0.91 -9.57
N ALA A 139 6.61 -2.06 -9.09
CA ALA A 139 6.71 -3.34 -9.80
C ALA A 139 5.34 -3.87 -10.27
N GLY A 140 4.24 -3.21 -9.90
CA GLY A 140 2.87 -3.68 -10.17
C GLY A 140 2.51 -4.95 -9.40
N ARG A 141 3.35 -5.37 -8.45
CA ARG A 141 3.19 -6.62 -7.69
C ARG A 141 3.60 -6.44 -6.24
N ILE A 142 2.86 -7.13 -5.40
CA ILE A 142 3.18 -7.31 -3.98
C ILE A 142 4.25 -8.39 -3.91
N ILE A 143 5.33 -8.17 -3.16
CA ILE A 143 6.44 -9.14 -3.05
C ILE A 143 5.91 -10.33 -2.29
N ASP A 144 5.57 -11.39 -3.04
CA ASP A 144 4.99 -12.67 -2.62
C ASP A 144 4.55 -12.67 -1.14
N ALA A 145 3.58 -11.80 -0.82
CA ALA A 145 2.88 -11.80 0.46
C ALA A 145 1.99 -13.04 0.60
N PHE A 146 2.19 -14.05 -0.25
CA PHE A 146 1.56 -15.35 -0.23
C PHE A 146 2.60 -16.48 -0.17
N GLU A 147 3.90 -16.15 -0.19
CA GLU A 147 4.92 -17.12 0.22
C GLU A 147 4.80 -17.36 1.72
N PRO A 148 4.70 -18.62 2.17
CA PRO A 148 4.53 -18.95 3.58
C PRO A 148 5.60 -18.33 4.48
N LEU A 149 6.83 -18.14 3.98
CA LEU A 149 7.94 -17.53 4.72
C LEU A 149 7.74 -16.04 5.00
N ILE A 150 7.08 -15.31 4.10
CA ILE A 150 6.81 -13.87 4.24
C ILE A 150 5.51 -13.67 5.03
N MET A 151 4.50 -14.52 4.84
CA MET A 151 3.27 -14.52 5.65
C MET A 151 3.48 -15.00 7.09
N ALA A 152 4.48 -15.86 7.33
CA ALA A 152 4.87 -16.26 8.68
C ALA A 152 5.40 -15.08 9.51
N THR A 153 5.77 -13.96 8.88
CA THR A 153 5.90 -12.71 9.64
C THR A 153 4.50 -12.21 9.95
N GLU A 154 4.09 -12.29 11.22
CA GLU A 154 2.77 -11.98 11.82
C GLU A 154 2.16 -10.61 11.42
N ASN A 155 2.85 -9.82 10.60
CA ASN A 155 2.58 -8.43 10.33
C ASN A 155 2.12 -8.13 8.89
N ASN A 156 2.16 -9.10 7.97
CA ASN A 156 1.86 -8.87 6.54
C ASN A 156 0.65 -9.66 6.03
N SER A 157 -0.30 -9.99 6.89
CA SER A 157 -1.54 -10.66 6.46
C SER A 157 -2.31 -9.82 5.43
N VAL A 158 -3.17 -10.46 4.64
CA VAL A 158 -3.94 -9.76 3.59
C VAL A 158 -4.85 -8.70 4.21
N GLU A 159 -5.42 -8.98 5.38
CA GLU A 159 -6.22 -8.09 6.21
C GLU A 159 -5.41 -6.83 6.57
N ALA A 160 -4.18 -7.01 7.03
CA ALA A 160 -3.31 -5.91 7.44
C ALA A 160 -2.87 -5.05 6.24
N LEU A 161 -2.60 -5.67 5.09
CA LEU A 161 -2.29 -4.96 3.84
C LEU A 161 -3.53 -4.24 3.28
N TRP A 162 -4.72 -4.84 3.41
CA TRP A 162 -5.97 -4.18 3.03
C TRP A 162 -6.18 -2.89 3.82
N TYR A 163 -5.92 -2.94 5.13
CA TYR A 163 -5.93 -1.76 5.99
C TYR A 163 -4.94 -0.69 5.50
N VAL A 164 -3.72 -1.06 5.10
CA VAL A 164 -2.77 -0.10 4.50
C VAL A 164 -3.35 0.56 3.25
N GLY A 165 -4.00 -0.22 2.37
CA GLY A 165 -4.69 0.33 1.20
C GLY A 165 -5.79 1.32 1.55
N GLN A 166 -6.57 1.03 2.59
CA GLN A 166 -7.61 1.92 3.09
C GLN A 166 -7.01 3.21 3.69
N THR A 167 -6.01 3.09 4.57
CA THR A 167 -5.32 4.24 5.19
C THR A 167 -4.69 5.14 4.14
N LEU A 168 -4.06 4.55 3.13
CA LEU A 168 -3.43 5.30 2.04
C LEU A 168 -4.42 5.70 0.94
N ARG A 169 -5.72 5.39 1.06
CA ARG A 169 -6.74 5.64 0.03
C ARG A 169 -6.25 5.18 -1.36
N SER A 170 -5.87 3.91 -1.44
CA SER A 170 -5.36 3.26 -2.65
C SER A 170 -6.28 2.10 -3.07
N PRO A 171 -7.40 2.39 -3.77
CA PRO A 171 -8.30 1.37 -4.31
C PRO A 171 -7.58 0.30 -5.14
N SER A 172 -6.61 0.72 -5.96
CA SER A 172 -5.88 -0.20 -6.85
C SER A 172 -5.05 -1.23 -6.09
N PHE A 173 -4.42 -0.80 -4.98
CA PHE A 173 -3.70 -1.71 -4.09
C PHE A 173 -4.65 -2.69 -3.40
N GLN A 174 -5.81 -2.21 -2.92
CA GLN A 174 -6.85 -3.05 -2.33
C GLN A 174 -7.39 -4.09 -3.33
N ASN A 175 -7.68 -3.65 -4.55
CA ASN A 175 -8.13 -4.52 -5.64
C ASN A 175 -7.06 -5.57 -6.02
N ASN A 176 -5.78 -5.19 -6.03
CA ASN A 176 -4.67 -6.11 -6.29
C ASN A 176 -4.56 -7.19 -5.20
N LEU A 177 -4.66 -6.80 -3.93
CA LEU A 177 -4.68 -7.73 -2.78
C LEU A 177 -5.83 -8.73 -2.90
N LEU A 178 -7.04 -8.22 -3.15
CA LEU A 178 -8.22 -9.05 -3.24
C LEU A 178 -8.18 -9.98 -4.45
N GLU A 179 -7.64 -9.52 -5.59
CA GLU A 179 -7.44 -10.36 -6.76
C GLU A 179 -6.45 -11.51 -6.46
N GLY A 180 -5.35 -11.21 -5.76
CA GLY A 180 -4.39 -12.23 -5.31
C GLY A 180 -5.04 -13.25 -4.37
N LEU A 181 -5.79 -12.78 -3.37
CA LEU A 181 -6.51 -13.65 -2.43
C LEU A 181 -7.55 -14.51 -3.15
N ARG A 182 -8.40 -13.91 -3.99
CA ARG A 182 -9.45 -14.59 -4.75
C ARG A 182 -8.92 -15.70 -5.65
N THR A 183 -7.75 -15.48 -6.26
CA THR A 183 -7.14 -16.46 -7.16
C THR A 183 -6.29 -17.50 -6.42
N SER A 184 -6.06 -17.32 -5.12
CA SER A 184 -5.27 -18.21 -4.28
C SER A 184 -5.92 -19.58 -4.09
N GLN A 185 -5.08 -20.58 -3.83
CA GLN A 185 -5.55 -21.94 -3.58
C GLN A 185 -6.40 -22.07 -2.29
N PRO A 186 -6.03 -21.46 -1.14
CA PRO A 186 -6.82 -21.58 0.09
C PRO A 186 -8.27 -21.11 -0.04
N VAL A 187 -8.52 -20.04 -0.80
CA VAL A 187 -9.88 -19.57 -1.06
C VAL A 187 -10.65 -20.58 -1.92
N LYS A 188 -10.01 -21.09 -2.98
CA LYS A 188 -10.63 -22.05 -3.90
C LYS A 188 -10.87 -23.43 -3.30
N SER A 189 -10.02 -23.87 -2.37
CA SER A 189 -10.19 -25.12 -1.61
C SER A 189 -11.13 -24.97 -0.42
N GLY A 190 -11.50 -23.73 -0.07
CA GLY A 190 -12.32 -23.42 1.10
C GLY A 190 -11.59 -23.58 2.44
N ASP A 191 -10.26 -23.52 2.42
CA ASP A 191 -9.42 -23.44 3.63
C ASP A 191 -9.39 -22.03 4.22
N TRP A 192 -9.66 -21.01 3.40
CA TRP A 192 -9.83 -19.63 3.82
C TRP A 192 -11.30 -19.20 3.73
N PRO A 193 -11.81 -18.40 4.68
CA PRO A 193 -11.10 -17.87 5.86
C PRO A 193 -11.03 -18.87 7.02
N SER A 194 -9.98 -18.78 7.83
CA SER A 194 -9.87 -19.44 9.14
C SER A 194 -10.59 -18.64 10.24
N VAL A 195 -10.63 -19.18 11.47
CA VAL A 195 -11.20 -18.48 12.63
C VAL A 195 -10.41 -17.20 12.91
N GLU A 196 -9.09 -17.30 12.91
CA GLU A 196 -8.17 -16.19 13.12
C GLU A 196 -8.33 -15.10 12.05
N ASP A 197 -8.49 -15.47 10.78
CA ASP A 197 -8.69 -14.51 9.69
C ASP A 197 -9.95 -13.66 9.92
N ILE A 198 -11.07 -14.29 10.30
CA ILE A 198 -12.33 -13.57 10.58
C ILE A 198 -12.19 -12.67 11.80
N GLU A 199 -11.51 -13.13 12.85
CA GLU A 199 -11.25 -12.29 14.03
C GLU A 199 -10.47 -11.02 13.67
N ILE A 200 -9.41 -11.15 12.86
CA ILE A 200 -8.62 -10.01 12.39
C ILE A 200 -9.49 -9.06 11.56
N VAL A 201 -10.29 -9.57 10.62
CA VAL A 201 -11.19 -8.76 9.79
C VAL A 201 -12.14 -7.91 10.65
N TYR A 202 -12.76 -8.49 11.68
CA TYR A 202 -13.70 -7.78 12.54
C TYR A 202 -12.99 -6.81 13.49
N ASP A 203 -11.79 -7.15 13.97
CA ASP A 203 -11.02 -6.27 14.83
C ASP A 203 -10.48 -5.04 14.10
N LEU A 204 -10.22 -5.14 12.80
CA LEU A 204 -9.87 -3.99 11.95
C LEU A 204 -11.06 -3.02 11.79
N GLU A 205 -12.30 -3.52 11.66
CA GLU A 205 -13.48 -2.65 11.56
C GLU A 205 -13.78 -1.89 12.86
N LYS A 206 -13.51 -2.50 14.02
CA LYS A 206 -13.74 -1.87 15.33
C LYS A 206 -12.83 -0.67 15.60
N LYS A 207 -11.76 -0.49 14.83
CA LYS A 207 -10.79 0.59 14.99
C LYS A 207 -10.86 1.55 13.80
N PRO A 208 -11.97 2.28 13.63
CA PRO A 208 -12.03 3.29 12.58
C PRO A 208 -10.99 4.37 12.84
N GLU A 209 -10.10 4.60 11.87
CA GLU A 209 -9.21 5.76 11.89
C GLU A 209 -10.06 7.05 11.82
N PRO A 210 -9.77 8.05 12.67
CA PRO A 210 -10.44 9.34 12.61
C PRO A 210 -10.25 9.97 11.21
N GLY A 211 -11.35 10.25 10.52
CA GLY A 211 -11.32 10.95 9.22
C GLY A 211 -11.37 10.04 7.98
N VAL A 212 -11.34 8.71 8.14
CA VAL A 212 -11.74 7.80 7.07
C VAL A 212 -13.26 7.64 7.17
N GLY A 213 -14.02 8.03 6.14
CA GLY A 213 -15.48 8.02 6.18
C GLY A 213 -16.06 6.63 6.47
N ASN A 214 -16.50 6.39 7.70
CA ASN A 214 -17.01 5.11 8.21
C ASN A 214 -18.48 4.85 7.86
N GLY A 215 -18.91 5.17 6.65
CA GLY A 215 -20.31 4.95 6.25
C GLY A 215 -20.55 3.60 5.58
N GLY A 216 -19.52 3.03 4.92
CA GLY A 216 -19.66 1.85 4.08
C GLY A 216 -19.28 0.55 4.80
N GLU A 217 -19.99 -0.52 4.46
CA GLU A 217 -19.57 -1.90 4.76
C GLU A 217 -18.18 -2.16 4.14
N SER A 218 -17.23 -2.71 4.90
CA SER A 218 -15.93 -3.09 4.34
C SER A 218 -16.12 -4.17 3.28
N LEU A 219 -15.76 -3.88 2.03
CA LEU A 219 -15.85 -4.85 0.92
C LEU A 219 -15.03 -6.11 1.18
N PHE A 220 -13.91 -5.98 1.90
CA PHE A 220 -13.10 -7.11 2.31
C PHE A 220 -13.81 -7.99 3.33
N LYS A 221 -14.43 -7.39 4.36
CA LYS A 221 -15.27 -8.14 5.30
C LYS A 221 -16.41 -8.85 4.59
N LYS A 222 -17.11 -8.13 3.70
CA LYS A 222 -18.19 -8.70 2.88
C LYS A 222 -17.70 -9.92 2.11
N PHE A 223 -16.54 -9.82 1.46
CA PHE A 223 -15.92 -10.93 0.74
C PHE A 223 -15.58 -12.11 1.66
N SER A 224 -14.95 -11.85 2.82
CA SER A 224 -14.59 -12.89 3.80
C SER A 224 -15.81 -13.63 4.30
N ILE A 225 -16.87 -12.92 4.67
CA ILE A 225 -18.13 -13.52 5.15
C ILE A 225 -18.84 -14.29 4.04
N HIS A 226 -18.87 -13.78 2.81
CA HIS A 226 -19.47 -14.51 1.69
C HIS A 226 -18.68 -15.81 1.40
N CYS A 227 -17.34 -15.77 1.47
CA CYS A 227 -16.51 -16.98 1.34
C CYS A 227 -16.79 -17.97 2.47
N LEU A 228 -16.88 -17.49 3.71
CA LEU A 228 -17.22 -18.30 4.88
C LEU A 228 -18.60 -18.98 4.72
N ALA A 229 -19.61 -18.24 4.29
CA ALA A 229 -20.95 -18.76 4.04
C ALA A 229 -20.98 -19.76 2.88
N ALA A 230 -20.22 -19.51 1.81
CA ALA A 230 -20.13 -20.39 0.66
C ALA A 230 -19.38 -21.70 0.93
N ASN A 231 -18.47 -21.72 1.91
CA ASN A 231 -17.71 -22.90 2.33
C ASN A 231 -18.33 -23.63 3.52
N ASN A 232 -19.11 -22.92 4.35
CA ASN A 232 -19.79 -23.38 5.56
C ASN A 232 -18.93 -24.32 6.44
N PRO A 233 -18.20 -23.79 7.44
CA PRO A 233 -17.29 -24.60 8.26
C PRO A 233 -18.00 -25.73 9.02
N PHE A 234 -19.30 -25.58 9.30
CA PHE A 234 -20.09 -26.59 10.02
C PHE A 234 -20.44 -27.82 9.17
N ASP A 235 -20.35 -27.73 7.85
CA ASP A 235 -20.47 -28.89 6.96
C ASP A 235 -19.14 -29.64 6.82
N ARG A 236 -18.02 -28.98 7.14
CA ARG A 236 -16.66 -29.49 6.94
C ARG A 236 -16.03 -30.07 8.20
N TYR A 237 -16.24 -29.44 9.34
CA TYR A 237 -15.58 -29.79 10.59
C TYR A 237 -16.58 -30.41 11.58
N GLU A 238 -16.16 -31.50 12.23
CA GLU A 238 -16.94 -32.07 13.33
C GLU A 238 -17.01 -31.08 14.49
N VAL A 239 -18.17 -30.97 15.14
CA VAL A 239 -18.40 -30.04 16.27
C VAL A 239 -17.38 -30.23 17.39
N GLU A 240 -16.92 -31.46 17.62
CA GLU A 240 -15.96 -31.81 18.67
C GLU A 240 -14.49 -31.55 18.28
N SER A 241 -14.19 -31.35 16.99
CA SER A 241 -12.85 -31.04 16.51
C SER A 241 -12.37 -29.67 17.00
N SER A 242 -11.05 -29.46 17.05
CA SER A 242 -10.45 -28.17 17.41
C SER A 242 -11.01 -27.02 16.58
N GLU A 243 -11.13 -27.23 15.27
CA GLU A 243 -11.63 -26.27 14.30
C GLU A 243 -13.13 -26.01 14.50
N GLY A 244 -13.92 -27.08 14.69
CA GLY A 244 -15.36 -26.97 14.98
C GLY A 244 -15.64 -26.20 16.28
N GLN A 245 -14.85 -26.45 17.32
CA GLN A 245 -14.92 -25.71 18.58
C GLN A 245 -14.53 -24.23 18.40
N GLY A 246 -13.51 -23.95 17.59
CA GLY A 246 -13.08 -22.59 17.25
C GLY A 246 -14.20 -21.79 16.57
N TRP A 247 -14.84 -22.36 15.55
CA TRP A 247 -15.97 -21.74 14.86
C TRP A 247 -17.18 -21.55 15.77
N ASN A 248 -17.52 -22.54 16.59
CA ASN A 248 -18.61 -22.42 17.56
C ASN A 248 -18.36 -21.26 18.53
N LYS A 249 -17.16 -21.19 19.10
CA LYS A 249 -16.77 -20.12 20.02
C LYS A 249 -16.84 -18.75 19.34
N LEU A 250 -16.32 -18.62 18.13
CA LEU A 250 -16.34 -17.35 17.40
C LEU A 250 -17.78 -16.88 17.12
N MET A 251 -18.61 -17.76 16.55
CA MET A 251 -19.97 -17.44 16.11
C MET A 251 -20.95 -17.22 17.26
N PHE A 252 -20.88 -18.04 18.31
CA PHE A 252 -21.90 -18.06 19.35
C PHE A 252 -21.47 -17.36 20.65
N ASP A 253 -20.18 -17.39 20.98
CA ASP A 253 -19.69 -16.87 22.26
C ASP A 253 -19.02 -15.50 22.14
N LYS A 254 -18.22 -15.28 21.10
CA LYS A 254 -17.33 -14.11 20.98
C LYS A 254 -17.95 -12.97 20.16
N GLU A 255 -18.35 -13.24 18.92
CA GLU A 255 -18.72 -12.20 17.95
C GLU A 255 -20.08 -12.45 17.31
N LYS A 256 -21.15 -12.01 17.97
CA LYS A 256 -22.54 -12.19 17.49
C LYS A 256 -22.80 -11.54 16.12
N GLU A 257 -22.05 -10.49 15.78
CA GLU A 257 -22.15 -9.86 14.46
C GLU A 257 -21.61 -10.77 13.35
N VAL A 258 -20.58 -11.59 13.62
CA VAL A 258 -20.09 -12.60 12.65
C VAL A 258 -21.21 -13.57 12.31
N PHE A 259 -21.90 -14.09 13.32
CA PHE A 259 -23.02 -15.02 13.09
C PHE A 259 -24.17 -14.35 12.33
N LYS A 260 -24.52 -13.11 12.66
CA LYS A 260 -25.56 -12.37 11.95
C LYS A 260 -25.19 -12.15 10.48
N ASP A 261 -23.97 -11.68 10.20
CA ASP A 261 -23.49 -11.44 8.84
C ASP A 261 -23.39 -12.76 8.04
N PHE A 262 -22.96 -13.85 8.68
CA PHE A 262 -22.95 -15.20 8.10
C PHE A 262 -24.36 -15.66 7.67
N ILE A 263 -25.37 -15.50 8.54
CA ILE A 263 -26.76 -15.84 8.21
C ILE A 263 -27.31 -14.95 7.10
N LEU A 264 -26.98 -13.66 7.09
CA LEU A 264 -27.41 -12.71 6.05
C LEU A 264 -26.77 -12.98 4.69
N ALA A 265 -25.51 -13.43 4.66
CA ALA A 265 -24.82 -13.82 3.43
C ALA A 265 -25.46 -15.06 2.77
N GLY A 266 -26.04 -15.96 3.58
CA GLY A 266 -26.84 -17.08 3.13
C GLY A 266 -26.03 -18.24 2.54
N ASN A 267 -26.68 -19.42 2.47
CA ASN A 267 -25.99 -20.69 2.19
C ASN A 267 -26.16 -21.17 0.74
N ARG A 268 -26.73 -20.37 -0.16
CA ARG A 268 -27.05 -20.78 -1.54
C ARG A 268 -26.37 -19.88 -2.55
N TRP A 269 -25.16 -20.30 -2.92
CA TRP A 269 -24.33 -19.64 -3.92
C TRP A 269 -24.35 -20.47 -5.21
N ASP A 270 -25.13 -20.03 -6.21
CA ASP A 270 -25.08 -20.60 -7.57
C ASP A 270 -23.74 -20.28 -8.27
N THR A 271 -23.06 -19.23 -7.80
CA THR A 271 -21.76 -18.76 -8.27
C THR A 271 -20.96 -18.42 -7.03
N LYS A 272 -19.74 -18.97 -6.91
CA LYS A 272 -18.94 -18.75 -5.69
C LYS A 272 -18.43 -17.31 -5.61
N PRO A 273 -18.26 -16.74 -4.40
CA PRO A 273 -17.77 -15.37 -4.20
C PRO A 273 -16.46 -15.05 -4.92
N TRP A 274 -15.59 -16.06 -5.06
CA TRP A 274 -14.30 -15.89 -5.71
C TRP A 274 -14.31 -16.09 -7.23
N GLU A 275 -15.46 -16.31 -7.86
CA GLU A 275 -15.57 -16.41 -9.31
C GLU A 275 -15.60 -15.04 -9.99
N ASP A 276 -15.15 -14.97 -11.24
CA ASP A 276 -15.04 -13.72 -12.01
C ASP A 276 -16.38 -12.99 -12.15
N LYS A 277 -17.49 -13.72 -12.16
CA LYS A 277 -18.86 -13.16 -12.24
C LYS A 277 -19.22 -12.33 -11.01
N GLU A 278 -18.68 -12.67 -9.85
CA GLU A 278 -18.94 -12.00 -8.57
C GLU A 278 -17.88 -10.93 -8.25
N ARG A 279 -16.76 -10.92 -8.99
CA ARG A 279 -15.61 -10.02 -8.80
C ARG A 279 -16.01 -8.57 -8.54
N GLY A 280 -16.88 -8.01 -9.38
CA GLY A 280 -17.28 -6.60 -9.28
C GLY A 280 -17.98 -6.21 -7.98
N LYS A 281 -18.53 -7.17 -7.21
CA LYS A 281 -19.24 -6.89 -5.95
C LYS A 281 -18.30 -6.59 -4.77
N TYR A 282 -17.01 -6.88 -4.93
CA TYR A 282 -16.04 -6.81 -3.85
C TYR A 282 -14.87 -5.86 -4.16
N MET A 283 -14.75 -5.40 -5.40
CA MET A 283 -13.71 -4.46 -5.79
C MET A 283 -14.09 -3.04 -5.37
N VAL A 284 -13.09 -2.29 -4.88
CA VAL A 284 -13.23 -0.87 -4.60
C VAL A 284 -13.26 -0.12 -5.93
N ASP A 285 -14.21 0.81 -6.07
CA ASP A 285 -14.27 1.66 -7.26
C ASP A 285 -12.94 2.42 -7.43
N GLU A 286 -12.39 2.32 -8.64
CA GLU A 286 -11.08 2.82 -8.98
C GLU A 286 -11.16 3.71 -10.22
N ASP A 287 -10.76 4.97 -10.07
CA ASP A 287 -10.42 5.82 -11.22
C ASP A 287 -9.27 5.20 -12.02
N SER A 288 -9.38 5.20 -13.34
CA SER A 288 -8.30 4.72 -14.21
C SER A 288 -7.00 5.50 -13.99
N LEU A 289 -5.86 4.85 -14.24
CA LEU A 289 -4.55 5.49 -14.09
C LEU A 289 -4.42 6.73 -14.97
N GLU A 290 -5.01 6.69 -16.16
CA GLU A 290 -5.09 7.80 -17.10
C GLU A 290 -5.83 8.99 -16.49
N GLU A 291 -7.01 8.77 -15.91
CA GLU A 291 -7.79 9.84 -15.26
C GLU A 291 -7.08 10.44 -14.05
N ARG A 292 -6.37 9.63 -13.27
CA ARG A 292 -5.57 10.12 -12.14
C ARG A 292 -4.38 10.92 -12.61
N TRP A 293 -3.69 10.45 -13.65
CA TRP A 293 -2.55 11.14 -14.21
C TRP A 293 -2.95 12.48 -14.82
N GLU A 294 -4.04 12.52 -15.58
CA GLU A 294 -4.67 13.74 -16.08
C GLU A 294 -4.93 14.74 -14.95
N ARG A 295 -5.59 14.31 -13.85
CA ARG A 295 -5.86 15.15 -12.69
C ARG A 295 -4.58 15.74 -12.10
N MET A 296 -3.51 14.96 -12.02
CA MET A 296 -2.20 15.42 -11.52
C MET A 296 -1.52 16.43 -12.46
N ILE A 297 -1.62 16.22 -13.77
CA ILE A 297 -1.10 17.17 -14.78
C ILE A 297 -1.82 18.52 -14.62
N LEU A 298 -3.15 18.49 -14.60
CA LEU A 298 -3.99 19.67 -14.51
C LEU A 298 -3.78 20.40 -13.18
N ALA A 299 -3.69 19.69 -12.05
CA ALA A 299 -3.44 20.32 -10.74
C ALA A 299 -2.10 21.04 -10.65
N ARG A 300 -1.07 20.58 -11.37
CA ARG A 300 0.30 21.10 -11.27
C ARG A 300 0.52 22.41 -12.02
N ARG A 301 -0.09 22.59 -13.20
CA ARG A 301 0.13 23.77 -14.05
C ARG A 301 -1.09 24.24 -14.84
N GLY A 302 -2.22 23.55 -14.75
CA GLY A 302 -3.40 23.78 -15.58
C GLY A 302 -3.16 23.49 -17.06
N GLU A 303 -4.23 23.36 -17.84
CA GLU A 303 -4.12 23.09 -19.29
C GLU A 303 -3.33 24.19 -20.02
N GLY A 304 -3.62 25.46 -19.74
CA GLY A 304 -2.91 26.59 -20.34
C GLY A 304 -1.40 26.60 -20.01
N GLY A 305 -1.04 26.20 -18.78
CA GLY A 305 0.36 26.09 -18.38
C GLY A 305 1.09 24.93 -19.07
N VAL A 306 0.42 23.79 -19.28
CA VAL A 306 0.95 22.67 -20.08
C VAL A 306 1.28 23.14 -21.49
N LYS A 307 0.31 23.73 -22.20
CA LYS A 307 0.49 24.20 -23.59
C LYS A 307 1.62 25.22 -23.72
N LYS A 308 1.68 26.19 -22.78
CA LYS A 308 2.73 27.21 -22.77
C LYS A 308 4.12 26.59 -22.58
N ALA A 309 4.27 25.62 -21.68
CA ALA A 309 5.54 24.94 -21.43
C ALA A 309 5.95 24.04 -22.61
N ALA A 310 4.98 23.33 -23.21
CA ALA A 310 5.21 22.49 -24.38
C ALA A 310 5.68 23.32 -25.59
N ALA A 311 5.03 24.47 -25.84
CA ALA A 311 5.42 25.43 -26.85
C ALA A 311 6.83 26.02 -26.61
N ALA A 312 7.23 26.17 -25.34
CA ALA A 312 8.58 26.59 -24.96
C ALA A 312 9.64 25.47 -25.14
N GLY A 313 9.25 24.27 -25.56
CA GLY A 313 10.15 23.15 -25.85
C GLY A 313 10.37 22.19 -24.68
N ASP A 314 9.62 22.30 -23.59
CA ASP A 314 9.69 21.35 -22.47
C ASP A 314 9.14 19.98 -22.91
N VAL A 315 10.01 18.96 -22.91
CA VAL A 315 9.67 17.60 -23.38
C VAL A 315 8.61 16.95 -22.50
N GLY A 316 8.65 17.17 -21.19
CA GLY A 316 7.64 16.62 -20.27
C GLY A 316 6.28 17.25 -20.52
N ALA A 317 6.23 18.57 -20.71
CA ALA A 317 5.00 19.29 -21.05
C ALA A 317 4.40 18.84 -22.39
N LYS A 318 5.22 18.49 -23.38
CA LYS A 318 4.74 17.93 -24.66
C LYS A 318 4.05 16.57 -24.46
N LEU A 319 4.65 15.67 -23.68
CA LEU A 319 4.03 14.39 -23.36
C LEU A 319 2.72 14.56 -22.59
N GLU A 320 2.68 15.52 -21.67
CA GLU A 320 1.47 15.90 -20.93
C GLU A 320 0.38 16.44 -21.87
N GLU A 321 0.74 17.33 -22.81
CA GLU A 321 -0.17 17.87 -23.82
C GLU A 321 -0.75 16.77 -24.71
N GLU A 322 0.12 15.90 -25.26
CA GLU A 322 -0.29 14.76 -26.08
C GLU A 322 -1.24 13.82 -25.34
N HIS A 323 -1.00 13.55 -24.05
CA HIS A 323 -1.89 12.74 -23.22
C HIS A 323 -3.26 13.39 -23.05
N LEU A 324 -3.31 14.69 -22.70
CA LEU A 324 -4.57 15.42 -22.55
C LEU A 324 -5.38 15.46 -23.86
N GLU A 325 -4.72 15.65 -25.00
CA GLU A 325 -5.37 15.61 -26.31
C GLU A 325 -5.91 14.22 -26.65
N ALA A 326 -5.14 13.17 -26.34
CA ALA A 326 -5.57 11.78 -26.55
C ALA A 326 -6.81 11.44 -25.70
N GLU A 327 -6.83 11.83 -24.43
CA GLU A 327 -7.97 11.58 -23.53
C GLU A 327 -9.20 12.39 -23.94
N LYS A 328 -9.04 13.66 -24.35
CA LYS A 328 -10.12 14.46 -24.97
C LYS A 328 -10.77 13.75 -26.14
N LYS A 329 -9.94 13.16 -27.02
CA LYS A 329 -10.42 12.41 -28.18
C LYS A 329 -11.10 11.10 -27.79
N ARG A 330 -10.57 10.38 -26.79
CA ARG A 330 -11.10 9.10 -26.31
C ARG A 330 -12.47 9.23 -25.66
N LEU A 331 -12.64 10.22 -24.79
CA LEU A 331 -13.85 10.42 -23.99
C LEU A 331 -14.93 11.24 -24.71
N GLY A 332 -14.57 11.87 -25.83
CA GLY A 332 -15.41 12.83 -26.54
C GLY A 332 -15.53 14.16 -25.80
N TYR A 333 -15.89 15.22 -26.54
CA TYR A 333 -16.02 16.59 -26.01
C TYR A 333 -17.04 16.74 -24.87
N ALA A 334 -17.94 15.76 -24.65
CA ALA A 334 -19.02 15.86 -23.68
C ALA A 334 -18.55 15.87 -22.20
N ARG A 335 -17.43 15.19 -21.87
CA ARG A 335 -16.84 15.26 -20.51
C ARG A 335 -16.13 16.59 -20.25
N TRP A 336 -15.69 17.25 -21.32
CA TRP A 336 -14.89 18.48 -21.31
C TRP A 336 -15.73 19.74 -21.47
N GLY A 337 -17.04 19.64 -21.29
CA GLY A 337 -17.98 20.76 -21.39
C GLY A 337 -17.49 21.94 -20.55
N GLY A 338 -16.98 22.97 -21.22
CA GLY A 338 -16.42 24.16 -20.62
C GLY A 338 -17.40 24.82 -19.66
N GLN A 339 -17.18 24.63 -18.38
CA GLN A 339 -17.16 25.77 -17.49
C GLN A 339 -15.72 26.24 -17.48
N ASP A 340 -15.39 27.08 -18.47
CA ASP A 340 -14.32 28.03 -18.29
C ASP A 340 -14.66 28.75 -16.97
N PHE A 341 -13.89 28.47 -15.92
CA PHE A 341 -13.75 29.39 -14.80
C PHE A 341 -13.07 30.62 -15.39
N GLU A 342 -13.84 31.47 -16.08
CA GLU A 342 -13.52 32.87 -16.18
C GLU A 342 -13.46 33.37 -14.74
N ILE A 343 -12.25 33.37 -14.18
CA ILE A 343 -11.92 34.22 -13.05
C ILE A 343 -12.04 35.62 -13.64
N GLU A 344 -13.24 36.20 -13.57
CA GLU A 344 -13.41 37.64 -13.68
C GLU A 344 -12.53 38.24 -12.58
N ILE A 345 -11.33 38.67 -12.98
CA ILE A 345 -10.58 39.62 -12.21
C ILE A 345 -11.38 40.91 -12.37
N GLU A 346 -12.28 41.18 -11.43
CA GLU A 346 -12.83 42.51 -11.25
C GLU A 346 -11.63 43.42 -10.97
N ASP A 347 -11.21 44.15 -12.00
CA ASP A 347 -10.37 45.33 -11.85
C ASP A 347 -11.17 46.32 -10.99
N SER A 348 -10.89 46.32 -9.69
CA SER A 348 -11.38 47.32 -8.76
C SER A 348 -10.64 48.63 -9.02
N ASP A 349 -11.15 49.40 -9.98
CA ASP A 349 -10.90 50.85 -10.04
C ASP A 349 -11.84 51.53 -9.03
N GLU A 350 -11.32 51.84 -7.83
CA GLU A 350 -11.69 53.03 -7.03
C GLU A 350 -10.64 53.37 -5.96
#